data_AF-A0A0R2HX79-F1
#
_entry.id   AF-A0A0R2HX79-F1
#
_cell.length_a   1.000
_cell.length_b   1.000
_cell.length_c   1.000
_cell.angle_alpha   90.00
_cell.angle_beta   90.00
_cell.angle_gamma   90.00
#
_symmetry.space_group_name_H-M   'P 1'
#
loop_
_entity.id
_entity.type
_entity.pdbx_description
1 polymer ?
#
loop_
_entity_poly.entity_id
_entity_poly.type
_entity_poly.pdbx_seq_one_letter_code
_entity_poly.pdbx_strand_id
1 'polypeptide(L)'
;MGQGLSDTYENEGVSYLAGAFVGDYLIAKVATKAVKAMKKPKSGKVGSEVGGGKKASGANKLLKSDLLDELSKSGVKYSPDDVVMITKNTSKDLLWLEYGNNKAGLTHIEIRHAADFSKRGIKNIPEFIYDMLKKEPISIVESSRGMNAIYLMNGKKYLIAYGKNGFIVSVYPI
;
A
#
# COMPACT_ATOMS: atom_id res chain seq x y z
N MET A 1 -2.54 19.63 40.83
CA MET A 1 -2.58 18.28 40.22
C MET A 1 -3.11 18.42 38.81
N GLY A 2 -2.23 18.38 37.82
CA GLY A 2 -2.60 18.48 36.41
C GLY A 2 -2.75 17.08 35.80
N GLN A 3 -3.82 16.88 35.04
CA GLN A 3 -3.80 16.75 33.57
C GLN A 3 -5.18 16.25 33.14
N GLY A 4 -5.98 17.15 32.56
CA GLY A 4 -7.15 16.79 31.79
C GLY A 4 -6.68 16.30 30.43
N LEU A 5 -6.87 15.01 30.15
CA LEU A 5 -6.76 14.46 28.81
C LEU A 5 -8.16 14.51 28.18
N SER A 6 -8.46 15.62 27.53
CA SER A 6 -9.60 15.76 26.64
C SER A 6 -9.13 16.46 25.37
N ASP A 7 -8.39 15.74 24.53
CA ASP A 7 -8.23 16.17 23.14
C ASP A 7 -9.32 15.48 22.32
N THR A 8 -10.38 16.27 22.14
CA THR A 8 -11.54 16.04 21.31
C THR A 8 -11.13 15.83 19.85
N TYR A 9 -11.60 14.73 19.27
CA TYR A 9 -11.57 14.48 17.83
C TYR A 9 -12.43 15.54 17.11
N GLU A 10 -11.83 16.63 16.66
CA GLU A 10 -12.51 17.62 15.81
C GLU A 10 -12.72 17.05 14.40
N ASN A 11 -13.95 16.56 14.22
CA ASN A 11 -14.85 16.86 13.11
C ASN A 11 -14.33 17.86 12.06
N GLU A 12 -13.75 17.36 10.97
CA GLU A 12 -13.96 17.96 9.65
C GLU A 12 -14.26 16.84 8.64
N GLY A 13 -15.48 16.89 8.08
CA GLY A 13 -15.98 15.92 7.12
C GLY A 13 -15.21 16.02 5.80
N VAL A 14 -14.58 14.91 5.39
CA VAL A 14 -14.05 14.80 4.03
C VAL A 14 -15.19 14.27 3.15
N SER A 15 -15.94 15.19 2.53
CA SER A 15 -16.76 14.88 1.36
C SER A 15 -15.84 14.77 0.15
N TYR A 16 -15.70 13.58 -0.43
CA TYR A 16 -15.11 13.47 -1.76
C TYR A 16 -16.13 13.98 -2.77
N LEU A 17 -15.95 15.21 -3.25
CA LEU A 17 -16.73 15.75 -4.36
C LEU A 17 -16.51 14.86 -5.59
N ALA A 18 -17.59 14.24 -6.04
CA ALA A 18 -17.70 13.52 -7.29
C ALA A 18 -17.49 14.49 -8.45
N GLY A 19 -16.29 14.53 -9.01
CA GLY A 19 -16.04 15.07 -10.34
C GLY A 19 -16.51 14.06 -11.36
N ALA A 20 -17.64 14.35 -12.01
CA ALA A 20 -18.18 13.56 -13.10
C ALA A 20 -17.18 13.52 -14.27
N PHE A 21 -16.74 12.32 -14.63
CA PHE A 21 -16.31 12.01 -15.99
C PHE A 21 -17.00 10.72 -16.40
N VAL A 22 -18.03 10.88 -17.23
CA VAL A 22 -18.62 9.82 -18.04
C VAL A 22 -17.60 9.53 -19.13
N GLY A 23 -17.08 8.30 -19.15
CA GLY A 23 -16.21 7.80 -20.20
C GLY A 23 -16.47 6.32 -20.37
N ASP A 24 -17.36 5.99 -21.31
CA ASP A 24 -17.62 4.62 -21.76
C ASP A 24 -16.31 3.87 -22.01
N TYR A 25 -16.16 2.70 -21.39
CA TYR A 25 -15.16 1.73 -21.83
C TYR A 25 -15.87 0.47 -22.34
N LEU A 26 -15.97 0.43 -23.67
CA LEU A 26 -16.45 -0.70 -24.45
C LEU A 26 -15.58 -1.93 -24.23
N ILE A 27 -16.23 -3.04 -23.87
CA ILE A 27 -15.69 -4.39 -23.89
C ILE A 27 -15.40 -4.80 -25.35
N ALA A 28 -14.16 -5.13 -25.68
CA ALA A 28 -13.85 -5.84 -26.93
C ALA A 28 -13.00 -7.09 -26.66
N LYS A 29 -13.64 -8.23 -26.88
CA LYS A 29 -13.10 -9.59 -26.91
C LYS A 29 -12.81 -9.95 -28.38
N VAL A 30 -11.80 -10.82 -28.59
CA VAL A 30 -11.55 -11.68 -29.77
C VAL A 30 -10.43 -11.26 -30.75
N ALA A 31 -9.61 -12.29 -30.99
CA ALA A 31 -8.47 -12.51 -31.88
C ALA A 31 -8.56 -12.01 -33.33
N THR A 32 -7.42 -11.70 -33.96
CA THR A 32 -6.80 -12.55 -35.01
C THR A 32 -5.49 -11.99 -35.60
N LYS A 33 -4.58 -12.93 -35.88
CA LYS A 33 -3.43 -12.97 -36.80
C LYS A 33 -3.35 -11.89 -37.92
N ALA A 34 -2.20 -11.19 -38.03
CA ALA A 34 -1.58 -10.81 -39.31
C ALA A 34 -0.09 -10.43 -39.14
N VAL A 35 0.76 -10.98 -40.00
CA VAL A 35 2.22 -10.81 -40.05
C VAL A 35 2.60 -10.12 -41.37
N LYS A 36 3.42 -9.06 -41.33
CA LYS A 36 4.41 -8.56 -42.33
C LYS A 36 4.67 -7.06 -42.07
N ALA A 37 5.84 -6.45 -42.21
CA ALA A 37 7.24 -6.86 -42.37
C ALA A 37 8.15 -5.60 -42.33
N MET A 38 9.46 -5.82 -42.11
CA MET A 38 10.63 -4.95 -42.40
C MET A 38 10.82 -3.72 -41.47
N LYS A 39 11.98 -3.45 -40.85
CA LYS A 39 13.37 -3.57 -41.35
C LYS A 39 14.35 -3.60 -40.15
N LYS A 40 15.31 -4.54 -40.16
CA LYS A 40 16.47 -4.60 -39.24
C LYS A 40 17.59 -3.66 -39.72
N PRO A 41 18.59 -3.38 -38.88
CA PRO A 41 19.91 -3.99 -39.14
C PRO A 41 20.41 -4.86 -37.97
N LYS A 42 21.12 -5.93 -38.35
CA LYS A 42 21.92 -6.82 -37.48
C LYS A 42 23.37 -6.35 -37.47
N SER A 43 24.04 -6.54 -36.32
CA SER A 43 25.38 -7.12 -36.11
C SER A 43 26.04 -6.36 -34.93
N GLY A 44 26.55 -6.97 -33.86
CA GLY A 44 27.17 -8.29 -33.76
C GLY A 44 26.70 -9.14 -32.58
N LYS A 45 27.21 -10.36 -32.58
CA LYS A 45 26.86 -11.50 -31.74
C LYS A 45 28.13 -11.98 -31.04
N VAL A 46 27.93 -12.74 -29.95
CA VAL A 46 28.89 -13.51 -29.13
C VAL A 46 29.39 -12.72 -27.91
N GLY A 47 29.29 -13.19 -26.67
CA GLY A 47 29.12 -14.56 -26.18
C GLY A 47 28.34 -14.67 -24.86
N SER A 48 28.22 -15.94 -24.45
CA SER A 48 27.38 -16.49 -23.40
C SER A 48 27.94 -16.28 -21.99
N GLU A 49 27.07 -16.60 -21.02
CA GLU A 49 27.34 -16.97 -19.62
C GLU A 49 27.39 -15.89 -18.52
N VAL A 50 26.34 -15.96 -17.69
CA VAL A 50 26.32 -15.92 -16.23
C VAL A 50 27.16 -14.83 -15.55
N GLY A 51 26.46 -13.81 -15.05
CA GLY A 51 27.00 -12.88 -14.06
C GLY A 51 25.87 -12.28 -13.24
N GLY A 52 25.59 -12.85 -12.08
CA GLY A 52 24.61 -12.35 -11.14
C GLY A 52 24.91 -10.91 -10.70
N GLY A 53 23.94 -10.02 -10.94
CA GLY A 53 23.92 -8.68 -10.35
C GLY A 53 22.79 -8.59 -9.33
N LYS A 54 23.07 -8.97 -8.08
CA LYS A 54 22.18 -8.79 -6.93
C LYS A 54 21.84 -7.30 -6.76
N LYS A 55 20.65 -6.88 -7.20
CA LYS A 55 20.00 -5.61 -6.78
C LYS A 55 18.47 -5.71 -6.89
N ALA A 56 17.85 -6.63 -6.16
CA ALA A 56 16.40 -6.61 -5.93
C ALA A 56 16.05 -7.53 -4.75
N SER A 57 16.19 -7.07 -3.51
CA SER A 57 15.76 -7.87 -2.35
C SER A 57 14.78 -7.16 -1.42
N GLY A 58 14.60 -5.84 -1.52
CA GLY A 58 13.66 -5.07 -0.70
C GLY A 58 12.35 -4.73 -1.42
N ALA A 59 12.44 -4.06 -2.58
CA ALA A 59 11.26 -3.59 -3.32
C ALA A 59 10.35 -4.75 -3.81
N ASN A 60 10.95 -5.86 -4.24
CA ASN A 60 10.21 -7.03 -4.75
C ASN A 60 9.47 -7.81 -3.63
N LYS A 61 9.79 -7.56 -2.35
CA LYS A 61 9.10 -8.18 -1.20
C LYS A 61 7.76 -7.49 -0.92
N LEU A 62 7.72 -6.17 -1.09
CA LEU A 62 6.59 -5.31 -0.74
C LEU A 62 5.59 -5.16 -1.89
N LEU A 63 6.07 -5.22 -3.13
CA LEU A 63 5.23 -5.14 -4.33
C LEU A 63 5.16 -6.51 -4.99
N LYS A 64 4.08 -7.25 -4.74
CA LYS A 64 3.84 -8.57 -5.33
C LYS A 64 2.98 -8.43 -6.57
N SER A 65 3.50 -8.85 -7.73
CA SER A 65 2.80 -8.76 -9.01
C SER A 65 1.42 -9.41 -9.00
N ASP A 66 1.28 -10.59 -8.37
CA ASP A 66 0.00 -11.29 -8.28
C ASP A 66 -1.06 -10.50 -7.48
N LEU A 67 -0.63 -9.80 -6.42
CA LEU A 67 -1.51 -8.99 -5.60
C LEU A 67 -1.86 -7.67 -6.29
N LEU A 68 -0.95 -7.10 -7.09
CA LEU A 68 -1.23 -5.91 -7.89
C LEU A 68 -2.23 -6.22 -9.01
N ASP A 69 -2.15 -7.41 -9.62
CA ASP A 69 -3.15 -7.89 -10.56
C ASP A 69 -4.52 -8.08 -9.88
N GLU A 70 -4.55 -8.66 -8.68
CA GLU A 70 -5.78 -8.74 -7.87
C GLU A 70 -6.35 -7.35 -7.52
N LEU A 71 -5.49 -6.40 -7.15
CA LEU A 71 -5.89 -5.01 -6.87
C LEU A 71 -6.49 -4.36 -8.12
N SER A 72 -5.88 -4.57 -9.29
CA SER A 72 -6.38 -4.04 -10.56
C SER A 72 -7.77 -4.59 -10.93
N LYS A 73 -8.03 -5.86 -10.58
CA LYS A 73 -9.30 -6.54 -10.83
C LYS A 73 -10.38 -6.23 -9.79
N SER A 74 -9.98 -5.74 -8.61
CA SER A 74 -10.91 -5.42 -7.52
C SER A 74 -11.84 -4.23 -7.85
N GLY A 75 -11.47 -3.39 -8.82
CA GLY A 75 -12.23 -2.20 -9.21
C GLY A 75 -12.10 -1.03 -8.23
N VAL A 76 -11.28 -1.15 -7.18
CA VAL A 76 -10.99 -0.03 -6.28
C VAL A 76 -10.12 1.00 -7.00
N LYS A 77 -10.32 2.28 -6.70
CA LYS A 77 -9.46 3.34 -7.19
C LYS A 77 -8.13 3.32 -6.42
N TYR A 78 -7.03 3.18 -7.13
CA TYR A 78 -5.66 3.26 -6.61
C TYR A 78 -4.73 3.88 -7.67
N SER A 79 -3.57 4.35 -7.25
CA SER A 79 -2.53 4.86 -8.14
C SER A 79 -1.40 3.83 -8.27
N PRO A 80 -1.26 3.10 -9.40
CA PRO A 80 -0.28 2.03 -9.54
C PRO A 80 1.16 2.47 -9.26
N ASP A 81 1.53 3.68 -9.69
CA ASP A 81 2.87 4.24 -9.50
C ASP A 81 3.12 4.70 -8.07
N ASP A 82 2.06 4.93 -7.28
CA ASP A 82 2.17 5.39 -5.90
C ASP A 82 2.12 4.23 -4.88
N VAL A 83 1.85 2.99 -5.31
CA VAL A 83 1.82 1.85 -4.40
C VAL A 83 3.23 1.55 -3.91
N VAL A 84 3.42 1.64 -2.59
CA VAL A 84 4.69 1.36 -1.92
C VAL A 84 4.73 -0.08 -1.40
N MET A 85 3.56 -0.61 -1.02
CA MET A 85 3.45 -1.94 -0.44
C MET A 85 2.04 -2.50 -0.66
N ILE A 86 1.94 -3.79 -0.94
CA ILE A 86 0.69 -4.54 -0.99
C ILE A 86 0.86 -5.91 -0.32
N THR A 87 -0.14 -6.31 0.46
CA THR A 87 -0.14 -7.60 1.14
C THR A 87 -1.56 -8.09 1.43
N LYS A 88 -1.65 -9.35 1.86
CA LYS A 88 -2.83 -9.87 2.53
C LYS A 88 -2.59 -9.99 4.02
N ASN A 89 -3.60 -9.68 4.84
CA ASN A 89 -3.56 -9.94 6.27
C ASN A 89 -3.86 -11.42 6.58
N THR A 90 -3.90 -11.80 7.85
CA THR A 90 -4.24 -13.17 8.28
C THR A 90 -5.67 -13.56 7.93
N SER A 91 -6.59 -12.59 7.83
CA SER A 91 -7.97 -12.76 7.35
C SER A 91 -8.08 -12.89 5.82
N LYS A 92 -6.96 -12.81 5.09
CA LYS A 92 -6.87 -12.80 3.62
C LYS A 92 -7.45 -11.55 2.93
N ASP A 93 -7.74 -10.50 3.68
CA ASP A 93 -8.11 -9.20 3.11
C ASP A 93 -6.92 -8.61 2.37
N LEU A 94 -7.16 -7.96 1.23
CA LEU A 94 -6.14 -7.27 0.46
C LEU A 94 -5.94 -5.85 1.02
N LEU A 95 -4.73 -5.54 1.49
CA LEU A 95 -4.37 -4.22 2.00
C LEU A 95 -3.17 -3.66 1.23
N TRP A 96 -3.17 -2.36 0.99
CA TRP A 96 -2.05 -1.67 0.35
C TRP A 96 -1.77 -0.31 0.98
N LEU A 97 -0.52 0.13 0.83
CA LEU A 97 -0.04 1.44 1.24
C LEU A 97 0.45 2.18 0.01
N GLU A 98 -0.02 3.41 -0.15
CA GLU A 98 0.48 4.35 -1.16
C GLU A 98 1.34 5.44 -0.51
N TYR A 99 2.11 6.18 -1.30
CA TYR A 99 2.78 7.39 -0.83
C TYR A 99 1.78 8.38 -0.21
N GLY A 100 0.63 8.57 -0.85
CA GLY A 100 -0.45 9.41 -0.35
C GLY A 100 -0.06 10.89 -0.22
N ASN A 101 -0.57 11.56 0.81
CA ASN A 101 -0.38 12.98 1.06
C ASN A 101 -0.29 13.28 2.57
N ASN A 102 -0.39 14.54 2.97
CA ASN A 102 -0.30 14.95 4.39
C ASN A 102 -1.45 14.44 5.28
N LYS A 103 -2.55 13.93 4.70
CA LYS A 103 -3.72 13.40 5.41
C LYS A 103 -3.80 11.88 5.45
N ALA A 104 -3.22 11.17 4.48
CA ALA A 104 -3.29 9.71 4.40
C ALA A 104 -2.09 9.10 3.66
N GLY A 105 -1.77 7.84 3.93
CA GLY A 105 -0.69 7.09 3.29
C GLY A 105 0.66 7.29 3.96
N LEU A 106 1.74 6.86 3.30
CA LEU A 106 3.08 6.87 3.87
C LEU A 106 3.54 8.29 4.24
N THR A 107 3.27 9.28 3.39
CA THR A 107 3.63 10.69 3.62
C THR A 107 3.04 11.21 4.93
N HIS A 108 1.78 10.90 5.22
CA HIS A 108 1.13 11.26 6.47
C HIS A 108 1.82 10.61 7.68
N ILE A 109 2.11 9.31 7.57
CA ILE A 109 2.79 8.54 8.64
C ILE A 109 4.18 9.11 8.91
N GLU A 110 4.93 9.44 7.88
CA GLU A 110 6.27 10.00 8.02
C GLU A 110 6.25 11.40 8.64
N ILE A 111 5.35 12.29 8.19
CA ILE A 111 5.23 13.65 8.74
C ILE A 111 4.81 13.63 10.21
N ARG A 112 3.85 12.78 10.57
CA ARG A 112 3.21 12.83 11.89
C ARG A 112 3.84 11.88 12.91
N HIS A 113 4.39 10.76 12.48
CA HIS A 113 4.75 9.66 13.36
C HIS A 113 6.17 9.13 13.17
N ALA A 114 6.95 9.59 12.18
CA ALA A 114 8.32 9.09 11.97
C ALA A 114 9.20 9.21 13.22
N ALA A 115 9.07 10.31 13.98
CA ALA A 115 9.81 10.50 15.23
C ALA A 115 9.47 9.41 16.26
N ASP A 116 8.22 8.98 16.35
CA ASP A 116 7.78 7.96 17.31
C ASP A 116 8.24 6.55 16.89
N PHE A 117 8.24 6.26 15.59
CA PHE A 117 8.88 5.04 15.06
C PHE A 117 10.38 5.03 15.33
N SER A 118 11.06 6.16 15.11
CA SER A 118 12.51 6.28 15.36
C SER A 118 12.86 6.09 16.84
N LYS A 119 12.07 6.65 17.77
CA LYS A 119 12.22 6.39 19.22
C LYS A 119 12.10 4.91 19.58
N ARG A 120 11.38 4.12 18.78
CA ARG A 120 11.22 2.66 18.94
C ARG A 120 12.23 1.87 18.10
N GLY A 121 13.20 2.53 17.45
CA GLY A 121 14.25 1.91 16.64
C GLY A 121 13.80 1.47 15.25
N ILE A 122 12.62 1.90 14.80
CA ILE A 122 12.04 1.51 13.51
C ILE A 122 12.39 2.60 12.49
N LYS A 123 13.18 2.23 11.49
CA LYS A 123 13.60 3.14 10.40
C LYS A 123 12.85 2.90 9.09
N ASN A 124 12.55 1.63 8.77
CA ASN A 124 11.82 1.26 7.56
C ASN A 124 10.35 1.03 7.89
N ILE A 125 9.54 2.09 7.79
CA ILE A 125 8.12 2.05 8.14
C ILE A 125 7.33 1.11 7.20
N PRO A 126 7.46 1.19 5.86
CA PRO A 126 6.73 0.28 4.96
C PRO A 126 7.02 -1.20 5.24
N GLU A 127 8.30 -1.57 5.44
CA GLU A 127 8.65 -2.96 5.74
C GLU A 127 8.13 -3.40 7.11
N PHE A 128 8.16 -2.51 8.11
CA PHE A 128 7.59 -2.79 9.42
C PHE A 128 6.07 -3.03 9.35
N ILE A 129 5.33 -2.21 8.59
CA ILE A 129 3.89 -2.39 8.37
C ILE A 129 3.63 -3.73 7.67
N TYR A 130 4.42 -4.06 6.65
CA TYR A 130 4.30 -5.32 5.93
C TYR A 130 4.45 -6.54 6.85
N ASP A 131 5.46 -6.54 7.71
CA ASP A 131 5.70 -7.63 8.65
C ASP A 131 4.64 -7.65 9.78
N MET A 132 4.12 -6.48 10.17
CA MET A 132 3.02 -6.37 11.13
C MET A 132 1.72 -7.01 10.61
N LEU A 133 1.36 -6.75 9.35
CA LEU A 133 0.14 -7.27 8.72
C LEU A 133 0.14 -8.79 8.52
N LYS A 134 1.31 -9.44 8.61
CA LYS A 134 1.43 -10.90 8.60
C LYS A 134 1.11 -11.56 9.94
N LYS A 135 1.00 -10.78 11.00
CA LYS A 135 0.60 -11.28 12.32
C LYS A 135 -0.90 -11.10 12.52
N GLU A 136 -1.43 -11.80 13.52
CA GLU A 136 -2.81 -11.57 13.93
C GLU A 136 -2.92 -10.28 14.75
N PRO A 137 -3.93 -9.44 14.48
CA PRO A 137 -4.23 -8.30 15.32
C PRO A 137 -4.78 -8.76 16.67
N ILE A 138 -4.47 -7.99 17.72
CA ILE A 138 -5.04 -8.18 19.07
C ILE A 138 -6.53 -7.80 19.06
N SER A 139 -6.88 -6.76 18.30
CA SER A 139 -8.25 -6.31 18.15
C SER A 139 -8.43 -5.61 16.82
N ILE A 140 -9.65 -5.66 16.30
CA ILE A 140 -10.10 -4.90 15.14
C ILE A 140 -11.41 -4.25 15.52
N VAL A 141 -11.52 -2.94 15.30
CA VAL A 141 -12.73 -2.16 15.53
C VAL A 141 -13.13 -1.48 14.23
N GLU A 142 -14.36 -1.70 13.79
CA GLU A 142 -14.94 -0.97 12.67
C GLU A 142 -15.41 0.42 13.10
N SER A 143 -15.19 1.41 12.25
CA SER A 143 -15.65 2.78 12.37
C SER A 143 -16.37 3.20 11.08
N SER A 144 -17.05 4.36 11.12
CA SER A 144 -17.66 4.94 9.91
C SER A 144 -16.65 5.21 8.78
N ARG A 145 -15.36 5.34 9.10
CA ARG A 145 -14.29 5.66 8.14
C ARG A 145 -13.47 4.44 7.67
N GLY A 146 -13.70 3.27 8.24
CA GLY A 146 -12.90 2.07 7.98
C GLY A 146 -12.61 1.27 9.24
N MET A 147 -11.51 0.53 9.23
CA MET A 147 -11.11 -0.39 10.27
C MET A 147 -9.89 0.14 11.03
N ASN A 148 -9.91 0.01 12.35
CA ASN A 148 -8.78 0.26 13.23
C ASN A 148 -8.34 -1.05 13.86
N ALA A 149 -7.16 -1.54 13.51
CA ALA A 149 -6.61 -2.77 14.07
C ALA A 149 -5.40 -2.48 14.96
N ILE A 150 -5.32 -3.18 16.10
CA ILE A 150 -4.21 -3.04 17.06
C ILE A 150 -3.32 -4.28 16.96
N TYR A 151 -2.01 -4.07 16.85
CA TYR A 151 -1.00 -5.11 16.73
C TYR A 151 0.01 -5.04 17.87
N LEU A 152 0.51 -6.20 18.31
CA LEU A 152 1.63 -6.31 19.24
C LEU A 152 2.91 -6.64 18.46
N MET A 153 3.84 -5.69 18.42
CA MET A 153 5.15 -5.87 17.79
C MET A 153 6.24 -5.61 18.82
N ASN A 154 7.05 -6.63 19.10
CA ASN A 154 8.15 -6.57 20.06
C ASN A 154 7.70 -6.06 21.45
N GLY A 155 6.57 -6.57 21.94
CA GLY A 155 5.98 -6.17 23.23
C GLY A 155 5.36 -4.76 23.26
N LYS A 156 5.30 -4.06 22.12
CA LYS A 156 4.73 -2.72 22.02
C LYS A 156 3.51 -2.71 21.10
N LYS A 157 2.51 -1.89 21.44
CA LYS A 157 1.27 -1.78 20.66
C LYS A 157 1.40 -0.75 19.55
N TYR A 158 0.73 -1.03 18.44
CA TYR A 158 0.62 -0.16 17.27
C TYR A 158 -0.80 -0.22 16.75
N LEU A 159 -1.32 0.92 16.29
CA LEU A 159 -2.61 1.01 15.62
C LEU A 159 -2.38 1.19 14.12
N ILE A 160 -3.13 0.45 13.31
CA ILE A 160 -3.26 0.66 11.87
C ILE A 160 -4.71 1.01 11.54
N ALA A 161 -4.88 2.14 10.85
CA ALA A 161 -6.15 2.60 10.32
C ALA A 161 -6.16 2.37 8.81
N TYR A 162 -7.15 1.61 8.32
CA TYR A 162 -7.33 1.35 6.90
C TYR A 162 -8.78 1.47 6.48
N GLY A 163 -9.02 1.90 5.24
CA GLY A 163 -10.37 2.03 4.68
C GLY A 163 -11.03 0.66 4.49
N LYS A 164 -12.36 0.66 4.32
CA LYS A 164 -13.12 -0.57 4.01
C LYS A 164 -12.67 -1.24 2.71
N ASN A 165 -12.05 -0.47 1.82
CA ASN A 165 -11.46 -0.96 0.59
C ASN A 165 -10.10 -1.63 0.78
N GLY A 166 -9.43 -1.48 1.93
CA GLY A 166 -8.08 -2.01 2.20
C GLY A 166 -6.95 -0.98 2.13
N PHE A 167 -7.25 0.27 1.77
CA PHE A 167 -6.24 1.34 1.70
C PHE A 167 -5.75 1.73 3.10
N ILE A 168 -4.44 1.65 3.35
CA ILE A 168 -3.84 2.02 4.64
C ILE A 168 -3.72 3.54 4.72
N VAL A 169 -4.47 4.12 5.66
CA VAL A 169 -4.56 5.57 5.87
C VAL A 169 -3.46 6.05 6.81
N SER A 170 -3.27 5.37 7.94
CA SER A 170 -2.27 5.74 8.94
C SER A 170 -1.84 4.56 9.79
N VAL A 171 -0.62 4.63 10.33
CA VAL A 171 -0.07 3.67 11.28
C VAL A 171 0.76 4.42 12.29
N TYR A 172 0.55 4.17 13.57
CA TYR A 172 1.34 4.81 14.62
C TYR A 172 1.46 3.98 15.89
N PRO A 173 2.51 4.23 16.69
CA PRO A 173 2.69 3.56 17.96
C PRO A 173 1.69 4.09 19.02
N ILE A 174 1.12 3.18 19.83
CA ILE A 174 0.26 3.51 20.98
C ILE A 174 0.86 3.03 22.30
#